data_AF-A0A945YS44-F1
#
_entry.id   AF-A0A945YS44-F1
#
_cell.length_a   1.000
_cell.length_b   1.000
_cell.length_c   1.000
_cell.angle_alpha   90.00
_cell.angle_beta   90.00
_cell.angle_gamma   90.00
#
_symmetry.space_group_name_H-M   'P 1'
#
loop_
_entity.id
_entity.type
_entity.pdbx_description
1 polymer ?
#
loop_
_entity_poly.entity_id
_entity_poly.type
_entity_poly.pdbx_seq_one_letter_code
_entity_poly.pdbx_strand_id
1 'polypeptide(L)'
;MLNVFLILCISYLYARSLKFSINWLNVDGFFIKKNDYKMEAFCALSWLWGSYALPPMEAVIFSLLAGLLFAISWVDFHTFQIPLLFIVVGSIIVLYGVVNGTFNYKTAFYGVVVGSIIPLALIWLIFLITKRQGMGYGDIQLGFVLGIWLGPMRMALTLFGASLLSLIVWIIIAVIKGFDRNRALPFAPYLAIASIVTFIGSFYFPNIFHYLIFN
;
A
#
# COMPACT_ATOMS: atom_id res chain seq x y z
N MET A 1 -15.51 24.00 0.89
CA MET A 1 -14.21 23.51 0.41
C MET A 1 -13.17 23.81 1.46
N LEU A 2 -12.38 22.82 1.91
CA LEU A 2 -11.22 23.10 2.77
C LEU A 2 -10.26 24.03 2.01
N ASN A 3 -9.68 24.99 2.71
CA ASN A 3 -8.75 25.93 2.08
C ASN A 3 -7.50 25.16 1.59
N VAL A 4 -7.14 25.31 0.31
CA VAL A 4 -6.01 24.58 -0.31
C VAL A 4 -4.72 24.78 0.49
N PHE A 5 -4.53 25.98 1.02
CA PHE A 5 -3.41 26.30 1.92
C PHE A 5 -3.38 25.40 3.16
N LEU A 6 -4.53 25.17 3.79
CA LEU A 6 -4.65 24.35 4.99
C LEU A 6 -4.37 22.86 4.68
N ILE A 7 -4.83 22.38 3.52
CA ILE A 7 -4.54 21.02 3.04
C ILE A 7 -3.02 20.84 2.84
N LEU A 8 -2.37 21.81 2.21
CA LEU A 8 -0.91 21.79 2.02
C LEU A 8 -0.17 21.80 3.36
N CYS A 9 -0.59 22.63 4.32
CA CYS A 9 0.00 22.63 5.67
C CYS A 9 -0.15 21.28 6.39
N ILE A 10 -1.34 20.66 6.34
CA ILE A 10 -1.58 19.36 6.97
C ILE A 10 -0.74 18.28 6.30
N SER A 11 -0.74 18.23 4.96
CA SER A 11 0.03 17.23 4.21
C SER A 11 1.53 17.36 4.47
N TYR A 12 2.04 18.58 4.64
CA TYR A 12 3.42 18.86 4.99
C TYR A 12 3.78 18.36 6.39
N LEU A 13 2.95 18.67 7.38
CA LEU A 13 3.14 18.20 8.76
C LEU A 13 3.11 16.68 8.83
N TYR A 14 2.17 16.05 8.11
CA TYR A 14 2.05 14.61 8.04
C TYR A 14 3.29 13.95 7.41
N ALA A 15 3.76 14.47 6.27
CA ALA A 15 4.97 13.96 5.61
C ALA A 15 6.21 14.08 6.51
N ARG A 16 6.36 15.20 7.23
CA ARG A 16 7.45 15.36 8.21
C ARG A 16 7.33 14.39 9.38
N SER A 17 6.11 14.15 9.88
CA SER A 17 5.88 13.16 10.93
C SER A 17 6.29 11.77 10.48
N LEU A 18 5.93 11.36 9.27
CA LEU A 18 6.36 10.07 8.72
C LEU A 18 7.88 9.98 8.57
N LYS A 19 8.56 11.01 8.05
CA LYS A 19 10.03 11.04 7.99
C LYS A 19 10.67 10.89 9.37
N PHE A 20 10.12 11.59 10.37
CA PHE A 20 10.58 11.48 11.74
C PHE A 20 10.41 10.06 12.28
N SER A 21 9.25 9.43 12.05
CA SER A 21 9.00 8.04 12.43
C SER A 21 9.97 7.06 11.76
N ILE A 22 10.26 7.23 10.46
CA ILE A 22 11.24 6.40 9.74
C ILE A 22 12.63 6.54 10.36
N ASN A 23 13.09 7.78 10.56
CA ASN A 23 14.41 8.04 11.12
C ASN A 23 14.54 7.59 12.59
N TRP A 24 13.43 7.63 13.34
CA TRP A 24 13.38 7.13 14.72
C TRP A 24 13.41 5.61 14.81
N LEU A 25 12.75 4.92 13.87
CA LEU A 25 12.77 3.46 13.79
C LEU A 25 14.14 2.90 13.38
N ASN A 26 14.96 3.68 12.67
CA ASN A 26 16.33 3.35 12.27
C ASN A 26 16.49 1.88 11.80
N VAL A 27 15.67 1.51 10.83
CA VAL A 27 15.63 0.15 10.27
C VAL A 27 16.92 -0.07 9.49
N ASP A 28 17.78 -0.97 9.95
CA ASP A 28 19.07 -1.33 9.33
C ASP A 28 19.98 -0.12 8.98
N GLY A 29 19.96 0.94 9.80
CA GLY A 29 20.81 2.12 9.56
C GLY A 29 20.28 3.06 8.47
N PHE A 30 19.04 2.87 8.02
CA PHE A 30 18.43 3.71 7.00
C PHE A 30 17.98 5.06 7.56
N PHE A 31 18.48 6.15 6.96
CA PHE A 31 18.12 7.52 7.31
C PHE A 31 17.69 8.33 6.09
N ILE A 32 16.55 9.00 6.19
CA ILE A 32 16.08 9.97 5.21
C ILE A 32 16.69 11.32 5.55
N LYS A 33 17.37 11.93 4.58
CA LYS A 33 17.94 13.26 4.75
C LYS A 33 16.82 14.28 4.87
N LYS A 34 17.04 15.30 5.71
CA LYS A 34 16.07 16.38 5.93
C LYS A 34 15.70 17.12 4.63
N ASN A 35 16.61 17.15 3.65
CA ASN A 35 16.42 17.79 2.35
C ASN A 35 15.69 16.92 1.30
N ASP A 36 15.28 15.68 1.62
CA ASP A 36 14.55 14.84 0.66
C ASP A 36 13.07 15.23 0.59
N TYR A 37 12.70 16.06 -0.38
CA TYR A 37 11.33 16.56 -0.54
C TYR A 37 10.35 15.57 -1.19
N LYS A 38 10.82 14.40 -1.66
CA LYS A 38 10.00 13.41 -2.41
C LYS A 38 8.73 12.99 -1.65
N MET A 39 8.87 12.71 -0.36
CA MET A 39 7.77 12.29 0.50
C MET A 39 6.75 13.42 0.74
N GLU A 40 7.23 14.65 0.89
CA GLU A 40 6.39 15.84 1.07
C GLU A 40 5.60 16.14 -0.20
N ALA A 41 6.25 16.07 -1.37
CA ALA A 41 5.61 16.24 -2.66
C ALA A 41 4.53 15.17 -2.91
N PHE A 42 4.82 13.91 -2.60
CA PHE A 42 3.86 12.82 -2.77
C PHE A 42 2.64 12.98 -1.85
N CYS A 43 2.85 13.31 -0.57
CA CYS A 43 1.75 13.56 0.35
C CYS A 43 0.93 14.79 -0.08
N ALA A 44 1.58 15.87 -0.51
CA ALA A 44 0.85 17.05 -1.01
C ALA A 44 -0.06 16.68 -2.19
N LEU A 45 0.45 15.90 -3.16
CA LEU A 45 -0.33 15.43 -4.30
C LEU A 45 -1.50 14.53 -3.88
N SER A 46 -1.28 13.56 -2.98
CA SER A 46 -2.34 12.65 -2.54
C SER A 46 -3.45 13.37 -1.77
N TRP A 47 -3.10 14.35 -0.94
CA TRP A 47 -4.04 15.18 -0.20
C TRP A 47 -4.82 16.14 -1.10
N LEU A 48 -4.16 16.77 -2.08
CA LEU A 48 -4.83 17.63 -3.06
C LEU A 48 -5.81 16.85 -3.92
N TRP A 49 -5.39 15.72 -4.49
CA TRP A 49 -6.27 14.88 -5.31
C TRP A 49 -7.43 14.32 -4.47
N GLY A 50 -7.14 13.78 -3.28
CA GLY A 50 -8.16 13.21 -2.41
C GLY A 50 -9.21 14.23 -1.98
N SER A 51 -8.81 15.44 -1.61
CA SER A 51 -9.75 16.51 -1.21
C SER A 51 -10.60 17.05 -2.36
N TYR A 52 -10.13 16.94 -3.60
CA TYR A 52 -10.89 17.34 -4.79
C TYR A 52 -11.85 16.25 -5.28
N ALA A 53 -11.41 14.98 -5.24
CA ALA A 53 -12.14 13.87 -5.84
C ALA A 53 -13.11 13.16 -4.88
N LEU A 54 -12.84 13.15 -3.57
CA LEU A 54 -13.53 12.26 -2.61
C LEU A 54 -14.33 13.02 -1.54
N PRO A 55 -15.32 12.36 -0.91
CA PRO A 55 -15.94 12.84 0.32
C PRO A 55 -14.90 13.11 1.41
N PRO A 56 -15.13 14.06 2.33
CA PRO A 56 -14.10 14.54 3.25
C PRO A 56 -13.48 13.43 4.12
N MET A 57 -14.29 12.45 4.55
CA MET A 57 -13.80 11.35 5.37
C MET A 57 -12.93 10.37 4.58
N GLU A 58 -13.40 9.97 3.40
CA GLU A 58 -12.66 9.09 2.50
C GLU A 58 -11.37 9.73 1.99
N ALA A 59 -11.41 11.05 1.74
CA ALA A 59 -10.24 11.84 1.35
C ALA A 59 -9.13 11.76 2.40
N VAL A 60 -9.47 11.89 3.69
CA VAL A 60 -8.51 11.80 4.80
C VAL A 60 -7.96 10.39 4.95
N ILE A 61 -8.81 9.36 4.86
CA ILE A 61 -8.37 7.96 4.94
C ILE A 61 -7.42 7.63 3.78
N PHE A 62 -7.80 8.00 2.55
CA PHE A 62 -6.99 7.81 1.35
C PHE A 62 -5.63 8.50 1.47
N SER A 63 -5.62 9.76 1.90
CA SER A 63 -4.39 10.57 1.92
C SER A 63 -3.40 10.11 2.99
N LEU A 64 -3.90 9.67 4.15
CA LEU A 64 -3.11 9.02 5.19
C LEU A 64 -2.54 7.68 4.69
N LEU A 65 -3.37 6.80 4.14
CA LEU A 65 -2.91 5.50 3.65
C LEU A 65 -1.92 5.63 2.50
N ALA A 66 -2.15 6.54 1.56
CA ALA A 66 -1.24 6.78 0.45
C ALA A 66 0.16 7.22 0.94
N GLY A 67 0.22 8.18 1.88
CA GLY A 67 1.49 8.62 2.44
C GLY A 67 2.21 7.52 3.24
N LEU A 68 1.46 6.71 3.98
CA LEU A 68 1.97 5.56 4.72
C LEU A 68 2.49 4.46 3.77
N LEU A 69 1.78 4.15 2.70
CA LEU A 69 2.22 3.22 1.65
C LEU A 69 3.50 3.70 0.96
N PHE A 70 3.62 5.00 0.70
CA PHE A 70 4.85 5.58 0.18
C PHE A 70 6.01 5.44 1.18
N ALA A 71 5.76 5.70 2.47
CA ALA A 71 6.75 5.51 3.54
C ALA A 71 7.27 4.07 3.57
N ILE A 72 6.36 3.09 3.55
CA ILE A 72 6.70 1.67 3.54
C ILE A 72 7.47 1.31 2.29
N SER A 73 7.02 1.76 1.11
CA SER A 73 7.68 1.47 -0.16
C SER A 73 9.12 1.99 -0.17
N TRP A 74 9.33 3.17 0.41
CA TRP A 74 10.65 3.78 0.50
C TRP A 74 11.57 2.99 1.43
N VAL A 75 11.07 2.56 2.59
CA VAL A 75 11.83 1.73 3.54
C VAL A 75 12.13 0.36 2.92
N ASP A 76 11.13 -0.33 2.39
CA ASP A 76 11.25 -1.68 1.83
C ASP A 76 12.21 -1.72 0.64
N PHE A 77 12.23 -0.68 -0.20
CA PHE A 77 13.18 -0.57 -1.31
C PHE A 77 14.65 -0.57 -0.85
N HIS A 78 14.92 -0.08 0.36
CA HIS A 78 16.26 0.04 0.90
C HIS A 78 16.64 -1.08 1.88
N THR A 79 15.71 -1.54 2.71
CA THR A 79 15.99 -2.47 3.81
C THR A 79 15.34 -3.85 3.63
N PHE A 80 14.47 -4.04 2.64
CA PHE A 80 13.68 -5.27 2.45
C PHE A 80 12.85 -5.68 3.68
N GLN A 81 12.55 -4.73 4.58
CA GLN A 81 11.83 -4.95 5.81
C GLN A 81 10.71 -3.93 5.96
N ILE A 82 9.55 -4.40 6.40
CA ILE A 82 8.38 -3.56 6.68
C ILE A 82 8.25 -3.41 8.20
N PRO A 83 8.42 -2.21 8.76
CA PRO A 83 8.26 -1.99 10.19
C PRO A 83 6.82 -2.20 10.63
N LEU A 84 6.64 -3.00 11.68
CA LEU A 84 5.34 -3.34 12.24
C LEU A 84 4.55 -2.09 12.68
N LEU A 85 5.24 -1.02 13.09
CA LEU A 85 4.62 0.25 13.45
C LEU A 85 3.76 0.83 12.31
N PHE A 86 4.25 0.80 11.06
CA PHE A 86 3.48 1.31 9.92
C PHE A 86 2.23 0.48 9.66
N ILE A 87 2.32 -0.85 9.80
CA ILE A 87 1.18 -1.75 9.66
C ILE A 87 0.13 -1.48 10.73
N VAL A 88 0.54 -1.29 11.98
CA VAL A 88 -0.37 -0.97 13.10
C VAL A 88 -1.05 0.39 12.88
N VAL A 89 -0.30 1.41 12.44
CA VAL A 89 -0.91 2.71 12.13
C VAL A 89 -1.91 2.57 10.98
N GLY A 90 -1.56 1.81 9.94
CA GLY A 90 -2.46 1.52 8.82
C GLY A 90 -3.74 0.81 9.25
N SER A 91 -3.64 -0.20 10.12
CA SER A 91 -4.81 -0.94 10.60
C SER A 91 -5.74 -0.04 11.44
N ILE A 92 -5.19 0.84 12.27
CA ILE A 92 -5.99 1.82 13.04
C ILE A 92 -6.76 2.76 12.10
N ILE A 93 -6.11 3.29 11.06
CA ILE A 93 -6.74 4.19 10.08
C ILE A 93 -7.92 3.49 9.39
N VAL A 94 -7.73 2.25 8.96
CA VAL A 94 -8.79 1.54 8.23
C VAL A 94 -9.91 1.09 9.16
N LEU A 95 -9.60 0.65 10.39
CA LEU A 95 -10.61 0.35 11.40
C LEU A 95 -11.45 1.57 11.75
N TYR A 96 -10.84 2.76 11.84
CA TYR A 96 -11.57 4.01 12.00
C TYR A 96 -12.53 4.26 10.83
N GLY A 97 -12.13 3.97 9.59
CA GLY A 97 -13.02 4.01 8.44
C GLY A 97 -14.24 3.07 8.55
N VAL A 98 -14.02 1.84 9.04
CA VAL A 98 -15.07 0.85 9.24
C VAL A 98 -16.05 1.28 10.35
N VAL A 99 -15.56 1.80 11.48
CA VAL A 99 -16.39 2.26 12.60
C VAL A 99 -17.27 3.45 12.20
N ASN A 100 -16.75 4.36 11.37
CA ASN A 100 -17.51 5.52 10.88
C ASN A 100 -18.46 5.19 9.70
N GLY A 101 -18.57 3.93 9.31
CA GLY A 101 -19.48 3.48 8.26
C GLY A 101 -19.06 3.83 6.84
N THR A 102 -17.82 4.31 6.62
CA THR A 102 -17.31 4.53 5.25
C THR A 102 -17.11 3.24 4.49
N PHE A 103 -16.83 2.13 5.19
CA PHE A 103 -16.71 0.80 4.62
C PHE A 103 -17.72 -0.15 5.25
N ASN A 104 -18.37 -0.98 4.44
CA ASN A 104 -19.29 -1.99 4.94
C ASN A 104 -18.49 -3.13 5.62
N TYR A 105 -18.90 -3.54 6.82
CA TYR A 105 -18.26 -4.62 7.59
C TYR A 105 -18.12 -5.92 6.79
N LYS A 106 -19.12 -6.26 5.98
CA LYS A 106 -19.09 -7.47 5.16
C LYS A 106 -18.00 -7.40 4.09
N THR A 107 -17.90 -6.28 3.38
CA THR A 107 -16.90 -6.10 2.32
C THR A 107 -15.49 -6.01 2.90
N ALA A 108 -15.34 -5.36 4.07
CA ALA A 108 -14.09 -5.33 4.82
C ALA A 108 -13.61 -6.75 5.19
N PHE A 109 -14.51 -7.59 5.71
CA PHE A 109 -14.18 -8.96 6.10
C PHE A 109 -13.72 -9.81 4.90
N TYR A 110 -14.49 -9.82 3.80
CA TYR A 110 -14.07 -10.52 2.58
C TYR A 110 -12.79 -9.95 1.98
N GLY A 111 -12.58 -8.64 2.13
CA GLY A 111 -11.33 -7.96 1.76
C GLY A 111 -10.12 -8.52 2.49
N VAL A 112 -10.21 -8.74 3.80
CA VAL A 112 -9.16 -9.39 4.62
C VAL A 112 -8.91 -10.82 4.17
N VAL A 113 -9.97 -11.58 3.89
CA VAL A 113 -9.85 -12.97 3.44
C VAL A 113 -9.01 -13.02 2.16
N VAL A 114 -9.36 -12.17 1.18
CA VAL A 114 -8.64 -12.11 -0.10
C VAL A 114 -7.24 -11.51 0.06
N GLY A 115 -7.07 -10.50 0.90
CA GLY A 115 -5.82 -9.75 1.05
C GLY A 115 -4.76 -10.43 1.90
N SER A 116 -5.15 -11.29 2.86
CA SER A 116 -4.21 -11.93 3.78
C SER A 116 -4.37 -13.43 3.86
N ILE A 117 -5.59 -13.96 4.00
CA ILE A 117 -5.80 -15.39 4.26
C ILE A 117 -5.45 -16.22 3.02
N ILE A 118 -5.90 -15.80 1.83
CA ILE A 118 -5.57 -16.49 0.58
C ILE A 118 -4.05 -16.44 0.29
N PRO A 119 -3.37 -15.28 0.35
CA PRO A 119 -1.91 -15.21 0.20
C PRO A 119 -1.16 -16.05 1.23
N LEU A 120 -1.60 -16.04 2.49
CA LEU A 120 -0.97 -16.83 3.55
C LEU A 120 -1.10 -18.33 3.26
N ALA A 121 -2.28 -18.79 2.84
CA ALA A 121 -2.51 -20.19 2.46
C ALA A 121 -1.64 -20.61 1.26
N LEU A 122 -1.53 -19.76 0.23
CA LEU A 122 -0.68 -20.00 -0.93
C LEU A 122 0.80 -20.10 -0.54
N ILE A 123 1.29 -19.16 0.27
CA ILE A 123 2.68 -19.16 0.74
C ILE A 123 2.96 -20.42 1.57
N TRP A 124 2.03 -20.83 2.44
CA TRP A 124 2.20 -22.03 3.25
C TRP A 124 2.25 -23.30 2.40
N LEU A 125 1.40 -23.39 1.37
CA LEU A 125 1.41 -24.51 0.41
C LEU A 125 2.73 -24.55 -0.38
N ILE A 126 3.17 -23.41 -0.91
CA ILE A 126 4.44 -23.30 -1.65
C ILE A 126 5.63 -23.61 -0.74
N PHE A 127 5.56 -23.19 0.54
CA PHE A 127 6.58 -23.46 1.54
C PHE A 127 6.70 -24.96 1.84
N LEU A 128 5.58 -25.69 1.94
CA LEU A 128 5.60 -27.14 2.13
C LEU A 128 6.32 -27.87 0.99
N ILE A 129 6.15 -27.39 -0.26
CA ILE A 129 6.76 -28.01 -1.45
C ILE A 129 8.23 -27.58 -1.62
N THR A 130 8.50 -26.28 -1.51
CA THR A 130 9.78 -25.67 -1.92
C THR A 130 10.75 -25.52 -0.74
N LYS A 131 10.25 -25.56 0.50
CA LYS A 131 10.98 -25.21 1.75
C LYS A 131 11.66 -23.83 1.71
N ARG A 132 11.28 -22.97 0.76
CA ARG A 132 11.77 -21.60 0.61
C ARG A 132 10.63 -20.64 0.93
N GLN A 133 10.93 -19.61 1.71
CA GLN A 133 10.01 -18.50 1.92
C GLN A 133 10.03 -17.62 0.67
N GLY A 134 8.91 -17.61 -0.06
CA GLY A 134 8.78 -16.85 -1.30
C GLY A 134 8.45 -15.36 -1.10
N MET A 135 7.80 -15.00 0.01
CA MET A 135 7.27 -13.65 0.27
C MET A 135 7.45 -13.29 1.75
N GLY A 136 7.71 -12.02 2.05
CA GLY A 136 7.92 -11.55 3.42
C GLY A 136 6.62 -11.51 4.22
N TYR A 137 6.69 -11.86 5.51
CA TYR A 137 5.52 -11.78 6.39
C TYR A 137 4.93 -10.36 6.49
N GLY A 138 5.76 -9.33 6.33
CA GLY A 138 5.31 -7.95 6.30
C GLY A 138 4.36 -7.66 5.14
N ASP A 139 4.59 -8.25 3.95
CA ASP A 139 3.73 -8.04 2.79
C ASP A 139 2.32 -8.61 3.00
N ILE A 140 2.22 -9.76 3.69
CA ILE A 140 0.93 -10.39 4.06
C ILE A 140 0.17 -9.48 5.03
N GLN A 141 0.87 -8.87 5.97
CA GLN A 141 0.30 -7.93 6.94
C GLN A 141 -0.13 -6.63 6.28
N LEU A 142 0.58 -6.13 5.27
CA LEU A 142 0.11 -5.02 4.43
C LEU A 142 -1.14 -5.40 3.66
N GLY A 143 -1.20 -6.63 3.16
CA GLY A 143 -2.40 -7.18 2.52
C GLY A 143 -3.63 -7.16 3.43
N PHE A 144 -3.46 -7.22 4.75
CA PHE A 144 -4.57 -7.11 5.70
C PHE A 144 -5.17 -5.71 5.69
N VAL A 145 -4.30 -4.70 5.79
CA VAL A 145 -4.70 -3.28 5.79
C VAL A 145 -5.33 -2.91 4.46
N LEU A 146 -4.70 -3.29 3.34
CA LEU A 146 -5.21 -3.04 2.00
C LEU A 146 -6.51 -3.79 1.72
N GLY A 147 -6.64 -5.02 2.23
CA GLY A 147 -7.85 -5.82 2.10
C GLY A 147 -9.06 -5.13 2.71
N ILE A 148 -8.94 -4.60 3.93
CA ILE A 148 -10.04 -3.86 4.58
C ILE A 148 -10.34 -2.57 3.81
N TRP A 149 -9.31 -1.86 3.34
CA TRP A 149 -9.47 -0.58 2.66
C TRP A 149 -10.12 -0.70 1.27
N LEU A 150 -9.69 -1.68 0.48
CA LEU A 150 -10.11 -1.84 -0.92
C LEU A 150 -11.31 -2.78 -1.08
N GLY A 151 -11.50 -3.71 -0.14
CA GLY A 151 -12.46 -4.82 -0.28
C GLY A 151 -11.94 -5.94 -1.19
N PRO A 152 -12.71 -7.04 -1.35
CA PRO A 152 -12.21 -8.30 -1.91
C PRO A 152 -11.78 -8.19 -3.37
N MET A 153 -12.66 -7.66 -4.24
CA MET A 153 -12.39 -7.66 -5.68
C MET A 153 -11.25 -6.73 -6.05
N ARG A 154 -11.24 -5.53 -5.46
CA ARG A 154 -10.16 -4.57 -5.65
C ARG A 154 -8.85 -5.10 -5.10
N MET A 155 -8.87 -5.76 -3.93
CA MET A 155 -7.67 -6.38 -3.39
C MET A 155 -7.11 -7.49 -4.30
N ALA A 156 -7.97 -8.35 -4.87
CA ALA A 156 -7.52 -9.35 -5.85
C ALA A 156 -6.83 -8.71 -7.06
N LEU A 157 -7.41 -7.65 -7.61
CA LEU A 157 -6.82 -6.89 -8.71
C LEU A 157 -5.49 -6.25 -8.32
N THR A 158 -5.36 -5.75 -7.09
CA THR A 158 -4.08 -5.19 -6.62
C THR A 158 -2.99 -6.24 -6.49
N LEU A 159 -3.30 -7.43 -5.98
CA LEU A 159 -2.33 -8.52 -5.87
C LEU A 159 -1.87 -8.97 -7.26
N PHE A 160 -2.81 -9.08 -8.20
CA PHE A 160 -2.51 -9.41 -9.59
C PHE A 160 -1.69 -8.32 -10.29
N GLY A 161 -2.07 -7.04 -10.12
CA GLY A 161 -1.33 -5.91 -10.66
C GLY A 161 0.08 -5.81 -10.08
N ALA A 162 0.22 -6.00 -8.77
CA ALA A 162 1.51 -5.97 -8.09
C ALA A 162 2.44 -7.11 -8.55
N SER A 163 1.91 -8.33 -8.71
CA SER A 163 2.69 -9.48 -9.19
C SER A 163 3.10 -9.32 -10.65
N LEU A 164 2.25 -8.76 -11.51
CA LEU A 164 2.61 -8.42 -12.88
C LEU A 164 3.70 -7.35 -12.93
N LEU A 165 3.55 -6.26 -12.16
CA LEU A 165 4.54 -5.18 -12.12
C LEU A 165 5.90 -5.68 -11.61
N SER A 166 5.91 -6.47 -10.53
CA SER A 166 7.15 -7.02 -9.98
C SER A 166 7.81 -8.00 -10.95
N LEU A 167 7.02 -8.82 -11.66
CA LEU A 167 7.51 -9.74 -12.68
C LEU A 167 8.12 -8.99 -13.87
N ILE A 168 7.47 -7.94 -14.38
CA ILE A 168 7.99 -7.11 -15.48
C ILE A 168 9.34 -6.49 -15.07
N VAL A 169 9.42 -5.92 -13.87
CA VAL A 169 10.67 -5.31 -13.39
C VAL A 169 11.75 -6.37 -13.17
N TRP A 170 11.40 -7.54 -12.66
CA TRP A 170 12.35 -8.65 -12.53
C TRP A 170 12.91 -9.08 -13.89
N ILE A 171 12.07 -9.21 -14.92
CA ILE A 171 12.51 -9.55 -16.29
C ILE A 171 13.45 -8.46 -16.83
N ILE A 172 13.09 -7.18 -16.70
CA ILE A 172 13.93 -6.06 -17.17
C ILE A 172 15.31 -6.12 -16.49
N ILE A 173 15.34 -6.34 -15.18
CA ILE A 173 16.60 -6.45 -14.43
C ILE A 173 17.39 -7.68 -14.87
N ALA A 174 16.73 -8.82 -15.09
CA ALA A 174 17.38 -10.05 -15.54
C ALA A 174 18.02 -9.89 -16.93
N VAL A 175 17.38 -9.13 -17.82
CA VAL A 175 17.91 -8.82 -19.17
C VAL A 175 19.11 -7.88 -19.08
N ILE A 176 19.06 -6.85 -18.23
CA ILE A 176 20.13 -5.84 -18.15
C ILE A 176 21.35 -6.33 -17.35
N LYS A 177 21.11 -6.99 -16.21
CA LYS A 177 22.16 -7.34 -15.23
C LYS A 177 22.49 -8.83 -15.17
N GLY A 178 21.82 -9.67 -15.95
CA GLY A 178 21.97 -11.12 -15.93
C GLY A 178 20.99 -11.82 -14.97
N PHE A 179 20.81 -13.12 -15.20
CA PHE A 179 19.83 -13.95 -14.50
C PHE A 179 20.33 -14.39 -13.13
N ASP A 180 20.06 -13.60 -12.09
CA ASP A 180 20.31 -13.98 -10.70
C ASP A 180 19.02 -14.49 -10.03
N ARG A 181 18.92 -15.81 -9.84
CA ARG A 181 17.79 -16.46 -9.14
C ARG A 181 17.65 -16.06 -7.67
N ASN A 182 18.70 -15.51 -7.06
CA ASN A 182 18.71 -15.17 -5.62
C ASN A 182 18.48 -13.67 -5.35
N ARG A 183 18.17 -12.88 -6.37
CA ARG A 183 17.90 -11.45 -6.16
C ARG A 183 16.51 -11.27 -5.59
N ALA A 184 16.42 -11.02 -4.29
CA ALA A 184 15.19 -10.60 -3.65
C ALA A 184 14.77 -9.24 -4.23
N LEU A 185 13.49 -9.13 -4.61
CA LEU A 185 12.86 -7.87 -5.00
C LEU A 185 11.85 -7.48 -3.92
N PRO A 186 11.84 -6.21 -3.48
CA PRO A 186 10.89 -5.73 -2.49
C PRO A 186 9.49 -5.71 -3.13
N PHE A 187 8.51 -6.38 -2.51
CA PHE A 187 7.16 -6.51 -3.07
C PHE A 187 6.27 -5.33 -2.67
N ALA A 188 6.49 -4.73 -1.50
CA ALA A 188 5.66 -3.65 -0.97
C ALA A 188 5.57 -2.42 -1.89
N PRO A 189 6.62 -1.96 -2.60
CA PRO A 189 6.53 -0.85 -3.54
C PRO A 189 5.53 -1.12 -4.68
N TYR A 190 5.52 -2.36 -5.20
CA TYR A 190 4.60 -2.74 -6.28
C TYR A 190 3.16 -2.85 -5.77
N LEU A 191 3.00 -3.37 -4.55
CA LEU A 191 1.71 -3.43 -3.85
C LEU A 191 1.14 -2.03 -3.58
N ALA A 192 1.97 -1.08 -3.16
CA ALA A 192 1.60 0.31 -2.91
C ALA A 192 1.15 1.01 -4.21
N ILE A 193 1.90 0.85 -5.30
CA ILE A 193 1.53 1.43 -6.59
C ILE A 193 0.22 0.81 -7.09
N ALA A 194 0.12 -0.52 -7.09
CA ALA A 194 -1.07 -1.22 -7.57
C ALA A 194 -2.33 -0.85 -6.77
N SER A 195 -2.21 -0.69 -5.44
CA SER A 195 -3.33 -0.29 -4.59
C SER A 195 -3.82 1.12 -4.85
N ILE A 196 -2.92 2.09 -4.98
CA ILE A 196 -3.29 3.47 -5.31
C ILE A 196 -3.93 3.53 -6.71
N VAL A 197 -3.34 2.86 -7.70
CA VAL A 197 -3.88 2.82 -9.06
C VAL A 197 -5.25 2.16 -9.10
N THR A 198 -5.45 1.06 -8.36
CA THR A 198 -6.73 0.34 -8.33
C THR A 198 -7.82 1.16 -7.63
N PHE A 199 -7.47 1.86 -6.55
CA PHE A 199 -8.39 2.76 -5.86
C PHE A 199 -8.83 3.93 -6.78
N ILE A 200 -7.87 4.61 -7.40
CA ILE A 200 -8.12 5.70 -8.34
C ILE A 200 -8.91 5.20 -9.56
N GLY A 201 -8.51 4.07 -10.15
CA GLY A 201 -9.19 3.47 -11.29
C GLY A 201 -10.63 3.07 -11.00
N SER A 202 -10.92 2.63 -9.77
CA SER A 202 -12.27 2.33 -9.31
C SER A 202 -13.18 3.55 -9.26
N PHE A 203 -12.61 4.72 -8.97
CA PHE A 203 -13.34 5.98 -8.99
C PHE A 203 -13.69 6.43 -10.41
N TYR A 204 -12.74 6.32 -11.35
CA TYR A 204 -12.95 6.78 -12.74
C TYR A 204 -13.67 5.77 -13.64
N PHE A 205 -13.53 4.46 -13.38
CA PHE A 205 -14.09 3.40 -14.22
C PHE A 205 -14.99 2.44 -13.42
N PRO A 206 -16.07 2.92 -12.79
CA PRO A 206 -16.93 2.09 -11.95
C PRO A 206 -17.53 0.90 -12.70
N ASN A 207 -17.78 1.05 -14.00
CA ASN A 207 -18.36 0.00 -14.85
C ASN A 207 -17.46 -1.24 -14.94
N ILE A 208 -16.14 -1.07 -15.02
CA ILE A 208 -15.19 -2.21 -15.08
C ILE A 208 -15.31 -3.07 -13.82
N PHE A 209 -15.45 -2.42 -12.65
CA PHE A 209 -15.61 -3.11 -11.38
C PHE A 209 -17.02 -3.70 -11.22
N HIS A 210 -18.05 -3.05 -11.77
CA HIS A 210 -19.41 -3.60 -11.76
C HIS A 210 -19.52 -4.90 -12.57
N TYR A 211 -18.93 -4.96 -13.77
CA TYR A 211 -18.90 -6.18 -14.59
C TYR A 211 -18.10 -7.32 -13.94
N LEU A 212 -17.14 -7.00 -13.07
CA LEU A 212 -16.32 -7.95 -12.33
C LEU A 212 -16.99 -8.47 -11.05
N ILE A 213 -18.02 -7.79 -10.54
CA ILE A 213 -18.71 -8.14 -9.28
C ILE A 213 -20.06 -8.84 -9.54
N PHE A 214 -20.71 -8.58 -10.68
CA PHE A 214 -22.09 -9.02 -10.97
C PHE A 214 -22.25 -9.97 -12.17
N ASN A 215 -21.24 -10.75 -12.51
CA ASN A 215 -21.41 -11.95 -13.35
C ASN A 215 -21.10 -13.21 -12.56
#